data_AF-A0AA35XB62-F1
#
_entry.id   AF-A0AA35XB62-F1
#
_cell.length_a   1.000
_cell.length_b   1.000
_cell.length_c   1.000
_cell.angle_alpha   90.00
_cell.angle_beta   90.00
_cell.angle_gamma   90.00
#
_symmetry.space_group_name_H-M   'P 1'
#
loop_
_entity.id
_entity.type
_entity.pdbx_description
1 polymer ?
#
loop_
_entity_poly.entity_id
_entity_poly.type
_entity_poly.pdbx_seq_one_letter_code
_entity_poly.pdbx_strand_id
1 'polypeptide(L)'
;MWHYLWPHIIYHSTFYLLKRIKLLVVVMVILGVLLMAPQLWVMSIYDYYVMYCPLPIYKLMVCSILLSLLSLAFSIYFLSKDHLSQSGRNVFHLFGLLDLVFETVFIYYTKRASVCVTTAAEMYIICYILSVCAVITTGQWKIEETCYILHDAFLTSKCKHVHIIISTIELLCVIQVQ
;
A
#
# COMPACT_ATOMS: atom_id res chain seq x y z
N MET A 1 0.22 -6.14 -4.62
CA MET A 1 -0.74 -5.08 -4.33
C MET A 1 0.09 -3.90 -3.88
N TRP A 2 -0.26 -2.75 -4.42
CA TRP A 2 0.62 -1.59 -4.59
C TRP A 2 -0.13 -0.31 -4.21
N HIS A 3 -1.32 -0.47 -3.64
CA HIS A 3 -2.31 0.59 -3.48
C HIS A 3 -1.79 1.73 -2.64
N TYR A 4 -0.92 1.44 -1.67
CA TYR A 4 -0.34 2.47 -0.84
C TYR A 4 1.02 2.96 -1.35
N LEU A 5 1.92 2.04 -1.72
CA LEU A 5 3.28 2.38 -2.18
C LEU A 5 3.26 3.41 -3.32
N TRP A 6 2.31 3.28 -4.23
CA TRP A 6 2.24 4.09 -5.44
C TRP A 6 1.88 5.55 -5.19
N PRO A 7 0.70 5.87 -4.61
CA PRO A 7 0.36 7.23 -4.24
C PRO A 7 1.32 7.78 -3.18
N HIS A 8 1.97 6.94 -2.37
CA HIS A 8 3.01 7.38 -1.43
C HIS A 8 4.27 7.89 -2.13
N ILE A 9 4.79 7.14 -3.12
CA ILE A 9 5.91 7.60 -3.96
C ILE A 9 5.53 8.88 -4.70
N ILE A 10 4.32 8.94 -5.25
CA ILE A 10 3.81 10.14 -5.95
C ILE A 10 3.71 11.32 -4.99
N TYR A 11 3.18 11.10 -3.79
CA TYR A 11 3.09 12.11 -2.75
C TYR A 11 4.48 12.69 -2.44
N HIS A 12 5.48 11.87 -2.12
CA HIS A 12 6.84 12.37 -1.86
C HIS A 12 7.51 12.98 -3.11
N SER A 13 7.30 12.39 -4.29
CA SER A 13 7.94 12.88 -5.53
C SER A 13 7.39 14.24 -5.95
N THR A 14 6.09 14.47 -5.82
CA THR A 14 5.43 15.72 -6.23
C THR A 14 5.79 16.89 -5.33
N PHE A 15 6.02 16.66 -4.03
CA PHE A 15 6.38 17.73 -3.10
C PHE A 15 7.87 18.09 -3.10
N TYR A 16 8.76 17.14 -3.39
CA TYR A 16 10.21 17.35 -3.20
C TYR A 16 11.03 17.52 -4.48
N LEU A 17 10.53 17.15 -5.66
CA LEU A 17 11.33 17.19 -6.90
C LEU A 17 10.64 18.05 -7.99
N LEU A 18 11.42 18.91 -8.66
CA LEU A 18 10.94 19.91 -9.63
C LEU A 18 10.29 19.31 -10.90
N LYS A 19 9.32 20.06 -11.47
CA LYS A 19 8.70 20.13 -12.83
C LYS A 19 8.84 18.99 -13.89
N ARG A 20 9.88 18.15 -13.90
CA ARG A 20 10.06 16.99 -14.80
C ARG A 20 9.25 15.74 -14.40
N ILE A 21 8.43 15.83 -13.35
CA ILE A 21 7.74 14.68 -12.70
C ILE A 21 6.36 14.37 -13.27
N LYS A 22 5.76 15.27 -14.05
CA LYS A 22 4.50 14.93 -14.75
C LYS A 22 4.67 13.67 -15.61
N LEU A 23 5.83 13.52 -16.26
CA LEU A 23 6.15 12.31 -17.02
C LEU A 23 6.34 11.09 -16.10
N LEU A 24 7.10 11.23 -15.00
CA LEU A 24 7.30 10.14 -14.04
C LEU A 24 5.95 9.66 -13.50
N VAL A 25 5.04 10.57 -13.14
CA VAL A 25 3.76 10.15 -12.60
C VAL A 25 2.81 9.61 -13.66
N VAL A 26 2.84 10.12 -14.89
CA VAL A 26 2.08 9.49 -16.00
C VAL A 26 2.58 8.07 -16.26
N VAL A 27 3.91 7.86 -16.32
CA VAL A 27 4.51 6.53 -16.41
C VAL A 27 4.06 5.66 -15.23
N MET A 28 3.99 6.25 -14.04
CA MET A 28 3.55 5.54 -12.86
C MET A 28 2.04 5.17 -12.95
N VAL A 29 1.17 6.06 -13.41
CA VAL A 29 -0.26 5.77 -13.64
C VAL A 29 -0.41 4.63 -14.66
N ILE A 30 0.36 4.64 -15.75
CA ILE A 30 0.33 3.59 -16.78
C ILE A 30 0.77 2.24 -16.20
N LEU A 31 1.88 2.22 -15.47
CA LEU A 31 2.36 1.01 -14.79
C LEU A 31 1.33 0.48 -13.76
N GLY A 32 0.64 1.36 -13.04
CA GLY A 32 -0.44 0.98 -12.13
C GLY A 32 -1.59 0.25 -12.84
N VAL A 33 -2.00 0.73 -14.02
CA VAL A 33 -3.02 0.07 -14.85
C VAL A 33 -2.52 -1.28 -15.37
N LEU A 34 -1.26 -1.36 -15.82
CA LEU A 34 -0.65 -2.61 -16.29
C LEU A 34 -0.57 -3.67 -15.17
N LEU A 35 -0.28 -3.23 -13.94
CA LEU A 35 -0.23 -4.11 -12.78
C LEU A 35 -1.61 -4.66 -12.37
N MET A 36 -2.71 -4.01 -12.76
CA MET A 36 -4.06 -4.56 -12.62
C MET A 36 -4.36 -5.66 -13.65
N ALA A 37 -3.63 -5.74 -14.77
CA ALA A 37 -3.90 -6.69 -15.85
C ALA A 37 -3.84 -8.16 -15.40
N PRO A 38 -2.85 -8.62 -14.60
CA PRO A 38 -2.86 -9.97 -14.02
C PRO A 38 -4.12 -10.27 -13.20
N GLN A 39 -4.65 -9.30 -12.45
CA GLN A 39 -5.84 -9.48 -11.61
C GLN A 39 -7.10 -9.63 -12.47
N LEU A 40 -7.23 -8.82 -13.52
CA LEU A 40 -8.33 -8.88 -14.48
C LEU A 40 -8.27 -10.14 -15.36
N TRP A 41 -7.07 -10.52 -15.78
CA TRP A 41 -6.82 -11.75 -16.55
C TRP A 41 -7.27 -12.98 -15.76
N VAL A 42 -6.87 -13.07 -14.50
CA VAL A 42 -7.29 -14.13 -13.59
C VAL A 42 -8.82 -14.14 -13.42
N MET A 43 -9.48 -12.99 -13.26
CA MET A 43 -10.95 -12.97 -13.23
C MET A 43 -11.57 -13.54 -14.52
N SER A 44 -11.05 -13.16 -15.69
CA SER A 44 -11.61 -13.56 -16.98
C SER A 44 -11.51 -15.07 -17.27
N ILE A 45 -10.51 -15.75 -16.68
CA ILE A 45 -10.31 -17.19 -16.88
C ILE A 45 -11.13 -18.01 -15.88
N TYR A 46 -11.27 -17.52 -14.65
CA TYR A 46 -11.74 -18.34 -13.52
C TYR A 46 -13.21 -18.11 -13.13
N ASP A 47 -14.01 -17.41 -13.94
CA ASP A 47 -15.46 -17.21 -13.72
C ASP A 47 -16.22 -18.54 -13.47
N TYR A 48 -15.72 -19.66 -14.03
CA TYR A 48 -16.30 -20.99 -13.82
C TYR A 48 -15.86 -21.69 -12.52
N TYR A 49 -14.68 -21.35 -11.98
CA TYR A 49 -14.09 -22.04 -10.82
C TYR A 49 -14.52 -21.46 -9.47
N VAL A 50 -15.20 -20.31 -9.46
CA VAL A 50 -15.76 -19.67 -8.25
C VAL A 50 -16.73 -20.62 -7.52
N MET A 51 -17.33 -21.59 -8.20
CA MET A 51 -18.22 -22.57 -7.57
C MET A 51 -17.52 -23.60 -6.67
N TYR A 52 -16.19 -23.78 -6.79
CA TYR A 52 -15.48 -24.88 -6.12
C TYR A 52 -14.67 -24.46 -4.89
N CYS A 53 -14.51 -23.16 -4.64
CA CYS A 53 -13.80 -22.67 -3.46
C CYS A 53 -14.80 -22.11 -2.43
N PRO A 54 -14.92 -22.69 -1.22
CA PRO A 54 -15.86 -22.20 -0.20
C PRO A 54 -15.43 -20.88 0.45
N LEU A 55 -14.22 -20.40 0.14
CA LEU A 55 -13.65 -19.19 0.70
C LEU A 55 -13.94 -17.97 -0.18
N PRO A 56 -14.11 -16.77 0.41
CA PRO A 56 -14.50 -15.56 -0.32
C PRO A 56 -13.36 -14.91 -1.12
N ILE A 57 -12.44 -15.70 -1.70
CA ILE A 57 -11.24 -15.20 -2.40
C ILE A 57 -11.61 -14.33 -3.59
N TYR A 58 -12.63 -14.72 -4.36
CA TYR A 58 -13.11 -13.93 -5.48
C TYR A 58 -13.60 -12.54 -5.04
N LYS A 59 -14.40 -12.49 -3.95
CA LYS A 59 -14.88 -11.22 -3.39
C LYS A 59 -13.73 -10.34 -2.90
N LEU A 60 -12.73 -10.94 -2.25
CA LEU A 60 -11.51 -10.24 -1.84
C LEU A 60 -10.74 -9.71 -3.05
N MET A 61 -10.64 -10.47 -4.14
CA MET A 61 -9.98 -10.01 -5.36
C MET A 61 -10.74 -8.85 -6.04
N VAL A 62 -12.08 -8.86 -6.01
CA VAL A 62 -12.90 -7.71 -6.45
C VAL A 62 -12.64 -6.49 -5.56
N CYS A 63 -12.65 -6.65 -4.24
CA CYS A 63 -12.33 -5.56 -3.31
C CYS A 63 -10.91 -5.01 -3.55
N SER A 64 -9.94 -5.88 -3.80
CA SER A 64 -8.57 -5.54 -4.21
C SER A 64 -8.56 -4.62 -5.43
N ILE A 65 -9.31 -4.96 -6.47
CA ILE A 65 -9.41 -4.15 -7.69
C ILE A 65 -10.02 -2.78 -7.40
N LEU A 66 -11.06 -2.71 -6.56
CA LEU A 66 -11.67 -1.45 -6.15
C LEU A 66 -10.67 -0.56 -5.38
N LEU A 67 -9.87 -1.15 -4.48
CA LEU A 67 -8.80 -0.44 -3.77
C LEU A 67 -7.71 0.06 -4.74
N SER A 68 -7.36 -0.72 -5.79
CA SER A 68 -6.44 -0.27 -6.85
C SER A 68 -6.97 0.95 -7.58
N LEU A 69 -8.26 0.95 -7.93
CA LEU A 69 -8.90 2.08 -8.61
C LEU A 69 -8.95 3.32 -7.71
N LEU A 70 -9.21 3.15 -6.42
CA LEU A 70 -9.21 4.24 -5.46
C LEU A 70 -7.80 4.84 -5.28
N SER A 71 -6.77 3.98 -5.20
CA SER A 71 -5.37 4.39 -5.18
C SER A 71 -4.98 5.19 -6.44
N LEU A 72 -5.45 4.76 -7.61
CA LEU A 72 -5.26 5.47 -8.87
C LEU A 72 -5.94 6.85 -8.84
N ALA A 73 -7.15 6.92 -8.29
CA ALA A 73 -7.88 8.17 -8.13
C ALA A 73 -7.13 9.16 -7.20
N PHE A 74 -6.58 8.68 -6.08
CA PHE A 74 -5.70 9.50 -5.23
C PHE A 74 -4.45 9.99 -5.97
N SER A 75 -3.83 9.13 -6.78
CA SER A 75 -2.66 9.48 -7.59
C SER A 75 -2.97 10.60 -8.59
N ILE A 76 -4.09 10.52 -9.30
CA ILE A 76 -4.56 11.55 -10.23
C ILE A 76 -4.92 12.83 -9.46
N TYR A 77 -5.58 12.70 -8.31
CA TYR A 77 -5.94 13.84 -7.47
C TYR A 77 -4.70 14.61 -7.00
N PHE A 78 -3.66 13.92 -6.52
CA PHE A 78 -2.40 14.54 -6.14
C PHE A 78 -1.72 15.23 -7.32
N LEU A 79 -1.85 14.69 -8.54
CA LEU A 79 -1.37 15.34 -9.76
C LEU A 79 -2.08 16.64 -10.10
N SER A 80 -3.35 16.73 -9.76
CA SER A 80 -4.17 17.91 -10.04
C SER A 80 -3.94 19.06 -9.06
N LYS A 81 -3.18 18.84 -7.99
CA LYS A 81 -2.99 19.80 -6.90
C LYS A 81 -1.53 20.19 -6.76
N ASP A 82 -1.25 21.49 -6.81
CA ASP A 82 0.09 22.01 -6.50
C ASP A 82 0.42 21.84 -5.01
N HIS A 83 -0.60 21.90 -4.14
CA HIS A 83 -0.48 21.68 -2.70
C HIS A 83 -1.63 20.82 -2.17
N LEU A 84 -1.30 19.88 -1.29
CA LEU A 84 -2.28 18.98 -0.69
C LEU A 84 -2.75 19.55 0.66
N SER A 85 -4.07 19.70 0.81
CA SER A 85 -4.64 20.16 2.07
C SER A 85 -4.44 19.11 3.18
N GLN A 86 -4.41 19.56 4.44
CA GLN A 86 -4.28 18.65 5.59
C GLN A 86 -5.36 17.57 5.61
N SER A 87 -6.60 17.94 5.26
CA SER A 87 -7.70 16.98 5.14
C SER A 87 -7.43 15.90 4.08
N GLY A 88 -6.83 16.27 2.93
CA GLY A 88 -6.48 15.33 1.88
C GLY A 88 -5.41 14.32 2.33
N ARG A 89 -4.41 14.80 3.08
CA ARG A 89 -3.39 13.95 3.71
C ARG A 89 -4.00 12.94 4.69
N ASN A 90 -4.85 13.42 5.59
CA ASN A 90 -5.49 12.56 6.60
C ASN A 90 -6.34 11.45 5.95
N VAL A 91 -7.11 11.79 4.91
CA VAL A 91 -7.92 10.80 4.18
C VAL A 91 -7.04 9.76 3.48
N PHE A 92 -5.93 10.19 2.88
CA PHE A 92 -4.99 9.28 2.23
C PHE A 92 -4.32 8.31 3.22
N HIS A 93 -3.92 8.80 4.40
CA HIS A 93 -3.34 7.96 5.44
C HIS A 93 -4.36 7.00 6.05
N LEU A 94 -5.62 7.42 6.20
CA LEU A 94 -6.71 6.52 6.59
C LEU A 94 -6.93 5.42 5.55
N PHE A 95 -6.90 5.78 4.26
CA PHE A 95 -6.97 4.79 3.18
C PHE A 95 -5.83 3.76 3.28
N GLY A 96 -4.59 4.19 3.54
CA GLY A 96 -3.47 3.28 3.75
C GLY A 96 -3.63 2.32 4.92
N LEU A 97 -4.22 2.79 6.03
CA LEU A 97 -4.52 1.92 7.17
C LEU A 97 -5.58 0.86 6.82
N LEU A 98 -6.64 1.27 6.11
CA LEU A 98 -7.69 0.34 5.66
C LEU A 98 -7.14 -0.68 4.68
N ASP A 99 -6.26 -0.25 3.76
CA ASP A 99 -5.58 -1.12 2.81
C ASP A 99 -4.71 -2.15 3.54
N LEU A 100 -3.89 -1.73 4.51
CA LEU A 100 -3.08 -2.64 5.32
C LEU A 100 -3.91 -3.73 6.03
N VAL A 101 -5.03 -3.35 6.62
CA VAL A 101 -5.95 -4.29 7.27
C VAL A 101 -6.54 -5.25 6.23
N PHE A 102 -6.99 -4.71 5.10
CA PHE A 102 -7.55 -5.50 4.00
C PHE A 102 -6.54 -6.55 3.50
N GLU A 103 -5.30 -6.15 3.23
CA GLU A 103 -4.25 -7.03 2.73
C GLU A 103 -3.89 -8.13 3.72
N THR A 104 -3.85 -7.81 5.00
CA THR A 104 -3.61 -8.79 6.07
C THR A 104 -4.73 -9.83 6.11
N VAL A 105 -5.98 -9.39 5.99
CA VAL A 105 -7.15 -10.28 5.88
C VAL A 105 -7.07 -11.12 4.59
N PHE A 106 -6.64 -10.53 3.48
CA PHE A 106 -6.51 -11.23 2.21
C PHE A 106 -5.44 -12.32 2.27
N ILE A 107 -4.26 -12.05 2.86
CA ILE A 107 -3.23 -13.06 3.13
C ILE A 107 -3.78 -14.20 3.97
N TYR A 108 -4.52 -13.89 5.04
CA TYR A 108 -5.08 -14.90 5.93
C TYR A 108 -6.04 -15.85 5.20
N TYR A 109 -6.98 -15.31 4.43
CA TYR A 109 -7.92 -16.12 3.65
C TYR A 109 -7.23 -16.88 2.52
N THR A 110 -6.23 -16.27 1.88
CA THR A 110 -5.42 -16.95 0.86
C THR A 110 -4.70 -18.13 1.47
N LYS A 111 -4.01 -18.01 2.62
CA LYS A 111 -3.35 -19.14 3.30
C LYS A 111 -4.30 -20.30 3.63
N ARG A 112 -5.56 -20.01 3.97
CA ARG A 112 -6.56 -21.04 4.27
C ARG A 112 -7.14 -21.72 3.03
N ALA A 113 -6.91 -21.16 1.86
CA ALA A 113 -7.37 -21.70 0.59
C ALA A 113 -6.47 -22.78 0.00
N SER A 114 -5.74 -23.52 0.83
CA SER A 114 -4.85 -24.61 0.39
C SER A 114 -5.56 -25.68 -0.45
N VAL A 115 -6.86 -25.87 -0.24
CA VAL A 115 -7.72 -26.79 -1.02
C VAL A 115 -7.99 -26.28 -2.43
N CYS A 116 -7.94 -24.96 -2.66
CA CYS A 116 -8.17 -24.32 -3.95
C CYS A 116 -6.88 -24.19 -4.79
N VAL A 117 -5.73 -24.62 -4.25
CA VAL A 117 -4.43 -24.58 -4.93
C VAL A 117 -4.38 -25.51 -6.14
N THR A 118 -5.08 -26.65 -6.10
CA THR A 118 -5.04 -27.63 -7.20
C THR A 118 -5.82 -27.19 -8.44
N THR A 119 -6.79 -26.30 -8.28
CA THR A 119 -7.66 -25.81 -9.35
C THR A 119 -7.24 -24.43 -9.86
N ALA A 120 -6.60 -23.60 -9.03
CA ALA A 120 -6.22 -22.22 -9.39
C ALA A 120 -4.86 -21.80 -8.78
N ALA A 121 -3.82 -22.63 -8.94
CA ALA A 121 -2.49 -22.43 -8.36
C ALA A 121 -1.88 -21.05 -8.70
N GLU A 122 -1.98 -20.64 -9.97
CA GLU A 122 -1.37 -19.39 -10.46
C GLU A 122 -2.01 -18.16 -9.81
N MET A 123 -3.34 -18.15 -9.72
CA MET A 123 -4.10 -17.11 -9.03
C MET A 123 -3.69 -17.01 -7.55
N TYR A 124 -3.60 -18.16 -6.89
CA TYR A 124 -3.20 -18.22 -5.48
C TYR A 124 -1.82 -17.60 -5.26
N ILE A 125 -0.82 -18.02 -6.04
CA ILE A 125 0.57 -17.57 -5.88
C ILE A 125 0.68 -16.08 -6.14
N ILE A 126 0.07 -15.59 -7.23
CA ILE A 126 0.11 -14.17 -7.59
C ILE A 126 -0.57 -13.34 -6.51
N CYS A 127 -1.81 -13.65 -6.11
CA CYS A 127 -2.51 -12.91 -5.07
C CYS A 127 -1.74 -12.91 -3.74
N TYR A 128 -1.19 -14.05 -3.35
CA TYR A 128 -0.43 -14.17 -2.10
C TYR A 128 0.83 -13.30 -2.10
N ILE A 129 1.70 -13.44 -3.12
CA ILE A 129 2.94 -12.65 -3.24
C ILE A 129 2.59 -11.15 -3.26
N LEU A 130 1.61 -10.79 -4.07
CA LEU A 130 1.15 -9.41 -4.20
C LEU A 130 0.66 -8.84 -2.87
N SER A 131 -0.13 -9.60 -2.10
CA SER A 131 -0.65 -9.13 -0.82
C SER A 131 0.46 -9.02 0.23
N VAL A 132 1.41 -9.96 0.26
CA VAL A 132 2.58 -9.90 1.16
C VAL A 132 3.44 -8.67 0.87
N CYS A 133 3.75 -8.40 -0.40
CA CYS A 133 4.48 -7.19 -0.78
C CYS A 133 3.73 -5.91 -0.37
N ALA A 134 2.40 -5.91 -0.45
CA ALA A 134 1.57 -4.76 -0.04
C ALA A 134 1.64 -4.51 1.45
N VAL A 135 1.54 -5.55 2.28
CA VAL A 135 1.66 -5.43 3.73
C VAL A 135 3.05 -4.92 4.13
N ILE A 136 4.11 -5.44 3.53
CA ILE A 136 5.49 -5.00 3.84
C ILE A 136 5.63 -3.51 3.52
N THR A 137 5.27 -3.12 2.30
CA THR A 137 5.47 -1.73 1.83
C THR A 137 4.59 -0.72 2.58
N THR A 138 3.35 -1.08 2.88
CA THR A 138 2.42 -0.22 3.65
C THR A 138 2.78 -0.19 5.14
N GLY A 139 3.28 -1.30 5.68
CA GLY A 139 3.73 -1.41 7.06
C GLY A 139 4.99 -0.59 7.34
N GLN A 140 5.99 -0.63 6.45
CA GLN A 140 7.20 0.19 6.53
C GLN A 140 6.86 1.68 6.60
N TRP A 141 5.94 2.14 5.75
CA TRP A 141 5.48 3.52 5.79
C TRP A 141 4.91 3.92 7.17
N LYS A 142 4.06 3.07 7.77
CA LYS A 142 3.45 3.43 9.05
C LYS A 142 4.48 3.54 10.17
N ILE A 143 5.53 2.73 10.11
CA ILE A 143 6.68 2.80 11.03
C ILE A 143 7.40 4.15 10.84
N GLU A 144 7.68 4.56 9.60
CA GLU A 144 8.32 5.84 9.29
C GLU A 144 7.50 7.05 9.76
N GLU A 145 6.18 7.07 9.48
CA GLU A 145 5.29 8.15 9.92
C GLU A 145 5.23 8.23 11.45
N THR A 146 5.18 7.07 12.12
CA THR A 146 5.16 7.00 13.58
C THR A 146 6.51 7.45 14.18
N CYS A 147 7.64 7.05 13.59
CA CYS A 147 8.99 7.57 13.94
C CYS A 147 9.00 9.11 13.83
N TYR A 148 8.45 9.69 12.75
CA TYR A 148 8.45 11.13 12.53
C TYR A 148 7.59 11.90 13.54
N ILE A 149 6.37 11.43 13.82
CA ILE A 149 5.46 12.06 14.79
C ILE A 149 6.06 11.97 16.21
N LEU A 150 6.63 10.82 16.57
CA LEU A 150 7.33 10.66 17.85
C LEU A 150 8.49 11.64 17.93
N HIS A 151 9.34 11.71 16.90
CA HIS A 151 10.47 12.63 16.87
C HIS A 151 10.06 14.10 17.06
N ASP A 152 9.01 14.57 16.37
CA ASP A 152 8.52 15.95 16.50
C ASP A 152 7.88 16.25 17.88
N ALA A 153 7.10 15.29 18.41
CA ALA A 153 6.55 15.36 19.76
C ALA A 153 7.66 15.35 20.84
N PHE A 154 8.77 14.68 20.58
CA PHE A 154 9.92 14.65 21.48
C PHE A 154 10.77 15.91 21.42
N LEU A 155 11.00 16.48 20.23
CA LEU A 155 11.69 17.78 20.06
C LEU A 155 10.94 18.94 20.72
N THR A 156 9.61 18.86 20.80
CA THR A 156 8.78 19.84 21.50
C THR A 156 8.74 19.63 23.02
N SER A 157 9.19 18.49 23.53
CA SER A 157 9.25 18.19 24.97
C SER A 157 10.56 18.68 25.61
N LYS A 158 10.50 19.63 26.56
CA LYS A 158 11.68 20.20 27.26
C LYS A 158 12.31 19.26 28.33
N CYS A 159 12.32 17.94 28.12
CA CYS A 159 12.77 16.98 29.14
C CYS A 159 14.18 16.43 28.86
N LYS A 160 15.16 16.77 29.71
CA LYS A 160 16.58 16.34 29.63
C LYS A 160 16.82 14.83 29.69
N HIS A 161 15.90 14.02 30.20
CA HIS A 161 16.04 12.56 30.25
C HIS A 161 15.69 11.84 28.94
N VAL A 162 15.15 12.56 27.96
CA VAL A 162 14.73 12.00 26.66
C VAL A 162 15.92 11.68 25.74
N HIS A 163 17.10 12.30 25.96
CA HIS A 163 18.28 12.12 25.11
C HIS A 163 18.80 10.68 24.98
N ILE A 164 18.64 9.83 26.01
CA ILE A 164 19.06 8.42 25.96
C ILE A 164 18.08 7.57 25.14
N ILE A 165 16.80 7.93 25.15
CA ILE A 165 15.76 7.30 24.33
C ILE A 165 15.93 7.74 22.86
N ILE A 166 16.32 9.00 22.62
CA ILE A 166 16.62 9.54 21.28
C ILE A 166 17.70 8.73 20.56
N SER A 167 18.86 8.47 21.19
CA SER A 167 19.90 7.65 20.56
C SER A 167 19.47 6.21 20.27
N THR A 168 18.48 5.68 20.99
CA THR A 168 17.99 4.32 20.77
C THR A 168 16.97 4.26 19.62
N ILE A 169 16.09 5.25 19.54
CA ILE A 169 15.08 5.37 18.46
C ILE A 169 15.73 5.79 17.15
N GLU A 170 16.68 6.73 17.17
CA GLU A 170 17.46 7.10 15.97
C GLU A 170 18.24 5.91 15.43
N LEU A 171 18.85 5.09 16.29
CA LEU A 171 19.54 3.86 15.87
C LEU A 171 18.56 2.85 15.24
N LEU A 172 17.35 2.72 15.79
CA LEU A 172 16.30 1.84 15.25
C LEU A 172 15.72 2.33 13.93
N CYS A 173 15.43 3.63 13.76
CA CYS A 173 14.91 4.16 12.49
C CYS A 173 16.03 4.22 11.42
N VAL A 174 17.32 4.43 11.78
CA VAL A 174 18.45 4.39 10.82
C VAL A 174 18.78 2.97 10.35
N ILE A 175 18.70 1.96 11.22
CA ILE A 175 18.92 0.55 10.85
C ILE A 175 17.83 0.03 9.89
N GLN A 176 16.64 0.62 9.87
CA GLN A 176 15.55 0.22 8.95
C GLN A 176 15.65 0.84 7.54
N VAL A 177 16.50 1.85 7.35
CA VAL A 177 16.62 2.63 6.10
C VAL A 177 17.89 2.27 5.29
N GLN A 178 18.77 1.42 5.81
CA GLN A 178 19.92 0.84 5.09
C GLN A 178 19.64 -0.57 4.58
#